data_AF-A0A077PTL8-F1
#
_entry.id   AF-A0A077PTL8-F1
#
_cell.length_a   1.000
_cell.length_b   1.000
_cell.length_c   1.000
_cell.angle_alpha   90.00
_cell.angle_beta   90.00
_cell.angle_gamma   90.00
#
_symmetry.space_group_name_H-M   'P 1'
#
loop_
_entity.id
_entity.type
_entity.pdbx_description
1 polymer ?
#
loop_
_entity_poly.entity_id
_entity_poly.type
_entity_poly.pdbx_seq_one_letter_code
_entity_poly.pdbx_strand_id
1 'polypeptide(L)'
;MDNQNINFNSGGKNVSLTKEKSTFIPGGRAVGAGAATEWIGNAWKMVKAKPMMWILLTLIYSFIIMAFQFIPFVSLFAALFGSVFIAGFIAAAEKQRTTGNFEIDLLFHGFKNKFGSLVAVGGLSLGIYLLGVIAAVIIGGSSIYQLILDSQYANSDPTLLLGCVP
;
A
#
# COMPACT_ATOMS: atom_id res chain seq x y z
N MET A 1 12.83 -29.98 63.41
CA MET A 1 13.14 -29.18 62.20
C MET A 1 12.23 -29.73 61.12
N ASP A 2 10.99 -29.25 61.05
CA ASP A 2 10.01 -29.74 60.06
C ASP A 2 9.75 -28.65 59.02
N ASN A 3 9.99 -29.02 57.77
CA ASN A 3 9.87 -28.16 56.61
C ASN A 3 8.39 -27.94 56.26
N GLN A 4 8.04 -26.69 55.96
CA GLN A 4 6.77 -26.33 55.33
C GLN A 4 7.00 -26.37 53.81
N ASN A 5 6.56 -27.46 53.17
CA ASN A 5 6.54 -27.59 51.72
C ASN A 5 5.36 -26.80 51.14
N ILE A 6 5.61 -25.53 50.85
CA ILE A 6 4.75 -24.67 50.04
C ILE A 6 4.49 -25.31 48.66
N ASN A 7 3.34 -25.97 48.54
CA ASN A 7 2.82 -26.53 47.30
C ASN A 7 2.22 -25.39 46.44
N PHE A 8 3.00 -24.93 45.45
CA PHE A 8 2.49 -24.07 44.39
C PHE A 8 1.73 -24.93 43.38
N ASN A 9 0.45 -25.20 43.68
CA ASN A 9 -0.50 -25.67 42.68
C ASN A 9 -0.77 -24.52 41.68
N SER A 10 0.11 -24.39 40.69
CA SER A 10 -0.09 -23.52 39.53
C SER A 10 -1.00 -24.22 38.52
N GLY A 11 -2.27 -24.39 38.90
CA GLY A 11 -3.37 -24.62 37.97
C GLY A 11 -3.61 -23.33 37.19
N GLY A 12 -2.87 -23.14 36.10
CA GLY A 12 -2.84 -21.85 35.42
C GLY A 12 -2.36 -21.94 33.99
N LYS A 13 -3.17 -22.58 33.13
CA LYS A 13 -3.20 -22.37 31.69
C LYS A 13 -1.86 -22.70 31.00
N ASN A 14 -1.72 -23.97 30.67
CA ASN A 14 -1.11 -24.44 29.42
C ASN A 14 -1.65 -23.60 28.24
N VAL A 15 -1.07 -22.42 28.06
CA VAL A 15 -1.17 -21.66 26.83
C VAL A 15 -0.43 -22.51 25.81
N SER A 16 -1.21 -23.29 25.07
CA SER A 16 -0.79 -23.92 23.84
C SER A 16 -0.17 -22.83 22.96
N LEU A 17 1.15 -22.75 22.99
CA LEU A 17 1.99 -21.97 22.07
C LEU A 17 1.96 -22.56 20.64
N THR A 18 0.90 -23.29 20.31
CA THR A 18 0.55 -23.74 18.98
C THR A 18 -0.36 -22.69 18.33
N LYS A 19 0.14 -21.46 18.25
CA LYS A 19 -0.36 -20.51 17.26
C LYS A 19 0.75 -20.40 16.22
N GLU A 20 0.55 -21.10 15.11
CA GLU A 20 1.43 -21.18 13.95
C GLU A 20 2.30 -19.93 13.77
N LYS A 21 3.56 -20.03 14.17
CA LYS A 21 4.61 -19.07 13.86
C LYS A 21 5.41 -19.61 12.67
N SER A 22 4.77 -19.73 11.53
CA SER A 22 5.44 -19.87 10.24
C SER A 22 4.93 -18.71 9.39
N THR A 23 5.71 -17.64 9.20
CA THR A 23 6.50 -17.47 7.97
C THR A 23 7.48 -16.30 8.18
N PHE A 24 8.22 -16.27 9.29
CA PHE A 24 9.38 -15.39 9.37
C PHE A 24 10.61 -16.22 9.05
N ILE A 25 11.24 -15.97 7.88
CA ILE A 25 12.50 -16.60 7.49
C ILE A 25 13.62 -15.68 7.99
N PRO A 26 14.33 -16.04 9.08
CA PRO A 26 15.45 -15.23 9.55
C PRO A 26 16.52 -15.18 8.44
N GLY A 27 16.93 -13.97 8.03
CA GLY A 27 17.86 -13.78 6.91
C GLY A 27 17.21 -13.61 5.53
N GLY A 28 15.88 -13.67 5.43
CA GLY A 28 15.16 -13.52 4.18
C GLY A 28 15.24 -14.74 3.26
N ARG A 29 14.47 -14.73 2.17
CA ARG A 29 14.53 -15.78 1.15
C ARG A 29 15.48 -15.33 0.05
N ALA A 30 16.72 -15.82 0.07
CA ALA A 30 17.61 -15.64 -1.06
C ALA A 30 17.04 -16.39 -2.28
N VAL A 31 16.90 -15.68 -3.39
CA VAL A 31 16.47 -16.22 -4.67
C VAL A 31 17.51 -15.88 -5.73
N GLY A 32 17.62 -16.70 -6.77
CA GLY A 32 18.55 -16.43 -7.87
C GLY A 32 18.25 -15.09 -8.55
N ALA A 33 19.26 -14.50 -9.19
CA ALA A 33 19.13 -13.19 -9.87
C ALA A 33 18.00 -13.14 -10.93
N GLY A 34 17.59 -14.29 -11.48
CA GLY A 34 16.48 -14.40 -12.44
C GLY A 34 15.07 -14.37 -11.81
N ALA A 35 14.93 -14.45 -10.49
CA ALA A 35 13.62 -14.52 -9.85
C ALA A 35 12.78 -13.24 -10.07
N ALA A 36 13.42 -12.08 -10.20
CA ALA A 36 12.73 -10.82 -10.48
C ALA A 36 12.10 -10.80 -11.89
N THR A 37 12.83 -11.29 -12.91
CA THR A 37 12.32 -11.35 -14.29
C THR A 37 11.21 -12.39 -14.43
N GLU A 38 11.36 -13.54 -13.75
CA GLU A 38 10.29 -14.53 -13.66
C GLU A 38 9.04 -14.00 -12.97
N TRP A 39 9.20 -13.23 -11.89
CA TRP A 39 8.08 -12.62 -11.16
C TRP A 39 7.28 -11.66 -12.05
N ILE A 40 7.96 -10.79 -12.79
CA ILE A 40 7.32 -9.88 -13.76
C ILE A 40 6.60 -10.68 -14.86
N GLY A 41 7.25 -11.71 -15.41
CA GLY A 41 6.65 -12.59 -16.42
C GLY A 41 5.39 -13.31 -15.92
N ASN A 42 5.40 -13.76 -14.66
CA ASN A 42 4.26 -14.43 -14.04
C ASN A 42 3.11 -13.45 -13.75
N ALA A 43 3.42 -12.23 -13.29
CA ALA A 43 2.43 -11.18 -13.13
C ALA A 43 1.77 -10.82 -14.47
N TRP A 44 2.54 -10.75 -15.56
CA TRP A 44 2.01 -10.49 -16.89
C TRP A 44 1.10 -11.61 -17.40
N LYS A 45 1.45 -12.88 -17.14
CA LYS A 45 0.57 -14.03 -17.45
C LYS A 45 -0.75 -13.94 -16.69
N MET A 46 -0.72 -13.52 -15.43
CA MET A 46 -1.92 -13.32 -14.62
C MET A 46 -2.82 -12.23 -15.23
N VAL A 47 -2.28 -11.07 -15.61
CA VAL A 47 -3.07 -10.00 -16.24
C VAL A 47 -3.69 -10.48 -17.56
N LYS A 48 -2.90 -11.16 -18.41
CA LYS A 48 -3.38 -11.69 -19.71
C LYS A 48 -4.45 -12.78 -19.60
N ALA A 49 -4.54 -13.48 -18.47
CA ALA A 49 -5.57 -14.50 -18.29
C ALA A 49 -6.98 -13.90 -18.18
N LYS A 50 -7.12 -12.69 -17.60
CA LYS A 50 -8.40 -11.98 -17.43
C LYS A 50 -8.27 -10.46 -17.62
N PRO A 51 -7.88 -9.98 -18.82
CA PRO A 51 -7.54 -8.58 -19.03
C PRO A 51 -8.74 -7.66 -18.82
N MET A 52 -9.93 -8.06 -19.27
CA MET A 52 -11.16 -7.28 -19.09
C MET A 52 -11.51 -7.04 -17.62
N MET A 53 -11.23 -8.02 -16.75
CA MET A 53 -11.50 -7.88 -15.31
C MET A 53 -10.52 -6.91 -14.64
N TRP A 54 -9.24 -6.95 -15.04
CA TRP A 54 -8.24 -5.99 -14.57
C TRP A 54 -8.57 -4.56 -15.03
N ILE A 55 -8.98 -4.39 -16.29
CA ILE A 55 -9.43 -3.10 -16.83
C ILE A 55 -10.65 -2.60 -16.06
N LEU A 56 -11.63 -3.46 -15.80
CA LEU A 56 -12.82 -3.06 -15.07
C LEU A 56 -12.51 -2.68 -13.61
N LEU A 57 -11.63 -3.44 -12.94
CA LEU A 57 -11.17 -3.12 -11.59
C LEU A 57 -10.46 -1.76 -11.54
N THR A 58 -9.53 -1.51 -12.47
CA THR A 58 -8.82 -0.23 -12.54
C THR A 58 -9.74 0.90 -12.94
N LEU A 59 -10.69 0.68 -13.84
CA LEU A 59 -11.67 1.66 -14.26
C LEU A 59 -12.54 2.12 -13.09
N ILE A 60 -13.05 1.18 -12.29
CA ILE A 60 -13.84 1.48 -11.09
C ILE A 60 -13.00 2.27 -10.09
N TYR A 61 -11.76 1.85 -9.85
CA TYR A 61 -10.83 2.61 -9.00
C TYR A 61 -10.58 4.02 -9.53
N SER A 62 -10.39 4.19 -10.84
CA SER A 62 -10.22 5.50 -11.47
C SER A 62 -11.45 6.38 -11.32
N PHE A 63 -12.66 5.85 -11.47
CA PHE A 63 -13.90 6.60 -11.22
C PHE A 63 -14.01 7.04 -9.76
N ILE A 64 -13.61 6.20 -8.81
CA ILE A 64 -13.57 6.57 -7.39
C ILE A 64 -12.63 7.75 -7.18
N ILE A 65 -11.39 7.68 -7.69
CA ILE A 65 -10.43 8.77 -7.56
C ILE A 65 -10.92 10.05 -8.26
N MET A 66 -11.55 9.92 -9.43
CA MET A 66 -12.13 11.05 -10.17
C MET A 66 -13.26 11.70 -9.38
N ALA A 67 -14.13 10.93 -8.73
CA ALA A 67 -15.18 11.46 -7.86
C ALA A 67 -14.61 12.26 -6.68
N PHE A 68 -13.45 11.84 -6.15
CA PHE A 68 -12.79 12.58 -5.06
C PHE A 68 -12.11 13.89 -5.49
N GLN A 69 -11.88 14.14 -6.79
CA GLN A 69 -11.25 15.38 -7.26
C GLN A 69 -12.04 16.65 -6.91
N PHE A 70 -13.36 16.54 -6.73
CA PHE A 70 -14.20 17.66 -6.32
C PHE A 70 -14.05 18.01 -4.83
N ILE A 71 -13.38 17.17 -4.05
CA ILE A 71 -13.15 17.40 -2.62
C ILE A 71 -11.79 18.10 -2.45
N PRO A 72 -11.76 19.34 -1.91
CA PRO A 72 -10.50 19.95 -1.52
C PRO A 72 -9.79 19.03 -0.51
N PHE A 73 -8.48 18.85 -0.65
CA PHE A 73 -7.66 17.90 0.12
C PHE A 73 -7.84 16.40 -0.24
N VAL A 74 -8.26 16.07 -1.46
CA VAL A 74 -8.23 14.68 -1.99
C VAL A 74 -6.89 13.95 -1.79
N SER A 75 -5.79 14.70 -1.79
CA SER A 75 -4.43 14.17 -1.53
C SER A 75 -4.31 13.49 -0.18
N LEU A 76 -4.97 14.02 0.87
CA LEU A 76 -4.99 13.41 2.19
C LEU A 76 -5.77 12.10 2.19
N PHE A 77 -6.88 12.07 1.46
CA PHE A 77 -7.65 10.85 1.23
C PHE A 77 -6.83 9.79 0.51
N ALA A 78 -6.19 10.15 -0.59
CA ALA A 78 -5.35 9.23 -1.36
C ALA A 78 -4.20 8.66 -0.51
N ALA A 79 -3.61 9.47 0.35
CA ALA A 79 -2.50 9.05 1.20
C ALA A 79 -2.94 8.16 2.37
N LEU A 80 -4.14 8.39 2.95
CA LEU A 80 -4.69 7.54 4.01
C LEU A 80 -5.30 6.23 3.49
N PHE A 81 -6.07 6.32 2.41
CA PHE A 81 -6.88 5.21 1.90
C PHE A 81 -6.24 4.50 0.72
N GLY A 82 -5.14 5.02 0.16
CA GLY A 82 -4.42 4.36 -0.92
C GLY A 82 -3.96 2.96 -0.53
N SER A 83 -3.47 2.78 0.70
CA SER A 83 -3.12 1.47 1.26
C SER A 83 -4.33 0.51 1.29
N VAL A 84 -5.52 1.03 1.58
CA VAL A 84 -6.78 0.28 1.65
C VAL A 84 -7.17 -0.25 0.27
N PHE A 85 -7.10 0.59 -0.76
CA PHE A 85 -7.39 0.17 -2.13
C PHE A 85 -6.32 -0.77 -2.69
N ILE A 86 -5.03 -0.53 -2.40
CA ILE A 86 -3.93 -1.42 -2.79
C ILE A 86 -4.13 -2.82 -2.23
N ALA A 87 -4.58 -2.95 -0.98
CA ALA A 87 -4.92 -4.26 -0.43
C ALA A 87 -6.07 -4.95 -1.18
N GLY A 88 -7.01 -4.20 -1.74
CA GLY A 88 -8.03 -4.73 -2.63
C GLY A 88 -7.47 -5.28 -3.94
N PHE A 89 -6.53 -4.57 -4.57
CA PHE A 89 -5.80 -5.06 -5.74
C PHE A 89 -5.01 -6.34 -5.44
N ILE A 90 -4.33 -6.40 -4.28
CA ILE A 90 -3.61 -7.59 -3.83
C ILE A 90 -4.58 -8.76 -3.60
N ALA A 91 -5.74 -8.51 -2.98
CA ALA A 91 -6.74 -9.53 -2.76
C ALA A 91 -7.32 -10.08 -4.07
N ALA A 92 -7.58 -9.21 -5.05
CA ALA A 92 -8.02 -9.62 -6.39
C ALA A 92 -6.96 -10.47 -7.10
N ALA A 93 -5.69 -10.05 -7.06
CA ALA A 93 -4.56 -10.80 -7.59
C ALA A 93 -4.46 -12.19 -6.94
N GLU A 94 -4.54 -12.25 -5.61
CA GLU A 94 -4.40 -13.48 -4.86
C GLU A 94 -5.57 -14.45 -5.13
N LYS A 95 -6.80 -13.95 -5.23
CA LYS A 95 -7.96 -14.77 -5.59
C LYS A 95 -7.83 -15.32 -7.01
N GLN A 96 -7.36 -14.50 -7.95
CA GLN A 96 -7.11 -14.95 -9.32
C GLN A 96 -5.99 -15.99 -9.38
N ARG A 97 -4.91 -15.78 -8.63
CA ARG A 97 -3.77 -16.70 -8.59
C ARG A 97 -4.13 -18.06 -7.99
N THR A 98 -4.98 -18.09 -6.96
CA THR A 98 -5.33 -19.32 -6.22
C THR A 98 -6.50 -20.09 -6.83
N THR A 99 -7.53 -19.38 -7.32
CA THR A 99 -8.78 -20.00 -7.79
C THR A 99 -9.02 -19.84 -9.29
N GLY A 100 -8.23 -19.00 -9.97
CA GLY A 100 -8.51 -18.56 -11.34
C GLY A 100 -9.67 -17.56 -11.43
N ASN A 101 -10.43 -17.32 -10.35
CA ASN A 101 -11.57 -16.41 -10.34
C ASN A 101 -11.16 -14.98 -10.00
N PHE A 102 -11.92 -14.02 -10.51
CA PHE A 102 -11.68 -12.60 -10.29
C PHE A 102 -12.99 -11.96 -9.86
N GLU A 103 -12.95 -11.22 -8.77
CA GLU A 103 -14.12 -10.55 -8.21
C GLU A 103 -13.80 -9.07 -8.00
N ILE A 104 -14.67 -8.22 -8.54
CA ILE A 104 -14.51 -6.77 -8.52
C ILE A 104 -14.74 -6.22 -7.11
N ASP A 105 -15.62 -6.85 -6.33
CA ASP A 105 -15.91 -6.48 -4.93
C ASP A 105 -14.67 -6.54 -4.03
N LEU A 106 -13.63 -7.28 -4.44
CA LEU A 106 -12.37 -7.32 -3.73
C LEU A 106 -11.64 -5.97 -3.75
N LEU A 107 -11.99 -5.04 -4.63
CA LEU A 107 -11.49 -3.66 -4.54
C LEU A 107 -11.73 -3.04 -3.16
N PHE A 108 -12.87 -3.37 -2.54
CA PHE A 108 -13.26 -2.89 -1.23
C PHE A 108 -12.81 -3.82 -0.09
N HIS A 109 -12.00 -4.84 -0.39
CA HIS A 109 -11.59 -5.84 0.60
C HIS A 109 -10.87 -5.21 1.80
N GLY A 110 -10.01 -4.21 1.57
CA GLY A 110 -9.31 -3.50 2.63
C GLY A 110 -10.22 -2.69 3.56
N PHE A 111 -11.40 -2.25 3.08
CA PHE A 111 -12.39 -1.58 3.93
C PHE A 111 -13.10 -2.57 4.84
N LYS A 112 -13.31 -3.79 4.36
CA LYS A 112 -13.99 -4.86 5.13
C LYS A 112 -13.02 -5.56 6.09
N ASN A 113 -11.76 -5.72 5.70
CA ASN A 113 -10.77 -6.49 6.42
C ASN A 113 -9.56 -5.63 6.75
N LYS A 114 -9.21 -5.57 8.04
CA LYS A 114 -8.01 -4.88 8.54
C LYS A 114 -7.96 -3.37 8.24
N PHE A 115 -9.12 -2.74 7.99
CA PHE A 115 -9.24 -1.31 7.70
C PHE A 115 -8.42 -0.42 8.64
N GLY A 116 -8.60 -0.54 9.96
CA GLY A 116 -7.86 0.27 10.94
C GLY A 116 -6.34 0.09 10.86
N SER A 117 -5.86 -1.13 10.58
CA SER A 117 -4.43 -1.39 10.40
C SER A 117 -3.89 -0.79 9.10
N LEU A 118 -4.66 -0.83 8.01
CA LEU A 118 -4.26 -0.26 6.72
C LEU A 118 -4.29 1.26 6.73
N VAL A 119 -5.29 1.85 7.40
CA VAL A 119 -5.34 3.30 7.65
C VAL A 119 -4.18 3.73 8.54
N ALA A 120 -3.79 2.93 9.54
CA ALA A 120 -2.59 3.22 10.33
C ALA A 120 -1.31 3.21 9.47
N VAL A 121 -1.21 2.29 8.50
CA VAL A 121 -0.11 2.32 7.51
C VAL A 121 -0.16 3.58 6.66
N GLY A 122 -1.33 3.97 6.17
CA GLY A 122 -1.50 5.22 5.40
C GLY A 122 -1.13 6.46 6.23
N GLY A 123 -1.55 6.51 7.50
CA GLY A 123 -1.20 7.56 8.45
C GLY A 123 0.29 7.60 8.76
N LEU A 124 0.95 6.45 8.89
CA LEU A 124 2.39 6.36 9.07
C LEU A 124 3.14 6.89 7.83
N SER A 125 2.74 6.47 6.64
CA SER A 125 3.30 6.97 5.38
C SER A 125 3.13 8.49 5.26
N LEU A 126 1.97 9.03 5.65
CA LEU A 126 1.74 10.46 5.73
C LEU A 126 2.64 11.17 6.73
N GLY A 127 2.80 10.60 7.93
CA GLY A 127 3.70 11.16 8.94
C GLY A 127 5.14 11.25 8.43
N ILE A 128 5.63 10.19 7.78
CA ILE A 128 6.96 10.18 7.15
C ILE A 128 7.06 11.22 6.04
N TYR A 129 6.04 11.33 5.19
CA TYR A 129 6.01 12.33 4.12
C TYR A 129 6.05 13.76 4.68
N LEU A 130 5.25 14.07 5.69
CA LEU A 130 5.23 15.38 6.34
C LEU A 130 6.57 15.73 6.98
N LEU A 131 7.22 14.76 7.65
CA LEU A 131 8.57 14.95 8.19
C LEU A 131 9.57 15.25 7.09
N GLY A 132 9.49 14.55 5.95
CA GLY A 132 10.32 14.81 4.77
C GLY A 132 10.11 16.23 4.21
N VAL A 133 8.87 16.69 4.11
CA VAL A 133 8.55 18.05 3.67
C VAL A 133 9.12 19.09 4.64
N ILE A 134 8.93 18.91 5.95
CA ILE A 134 9.47 19.82 6.98
C ILE A 134 11.01 19.86 6.89
N ALA A 135 11.65 18.70 6.79
CA ALA A 135 13.11 18.62 6.68
C ALA A 135 13.63 19.29 5.41
N ALA A 136 12.98 19.05 4.26
CA ALA A 136 13.33 19.69 3.00
C ALA A 136 13.33 21.20 3.19
N VAL A 137 12.25 21.75 3.74
CA VAL A 137 12.02 23.19 3.94
C VAL A 137 13.06 23.84 4.83
N ILE A 138 13.43 23.18 5.92
CA ILE A 138 14.48 23.67 6.81
C ILE A 138 15.81 23.80 6.04
N ILE A 139 16.10 22.86 5.13
CA ILE A 139 17.35 22.81 4.37
C ILE A 139 17.35 23.79 3.18
N GLY A 140 16.29 23.81 2.36
CA GLY A 140 16.23 24.62 1.13
C GLY A 140 15.42 25.92 1.23
N GLY A 141 14.87 26.24 2.40
CA GLY A 141 14.13 27.48 2.65
C GLY A 141 12.77 27.55 1.94
N SER A 142 12.30 28.75 1.60
CA SER A 142 11.00 28.96 0.93
C SER A 142 11.00 28.61 -0.56
N SER A 143 12.18 28.49 -1.18
CA SER A 143 12.34 28.26 -2.62
C SER A 143 11.84 26.88 -3.07
N ILE A 144 11.99 25.86 -2.24
CA ILE A 144 11.50 24.49 -2.47
C ILE A 144 9.98 24.40 -2.37
N TYR A 145 9.36 25.19 -1.50
CA TYR A 145 7.89 25.28 -1.49
C TYR A 145 7.39 25.85 -2.80
N GLN A 146 8.03 26.91 -3.31
CA GLN A 146 7.67 27.49 -4.60
C GLN A 146 7.91 26.49 -5.74
N LEU A 147 9.00 25.74 -5.73
CA LEU A 147 9.24 24.68 -6.72
C LEU A 147 8.17 23.58 -6.68
N ILE A 148 7.74 23.16 -5.48
CA ILE A 148 6.70 22.15 -5.32
C ILE A 148 5.34 22.68 -5.79
N LEU A 149 5.02 23.94 -5.49
CA LEU A 149 3.79 24.58 -5.96
C LEU A 149 3.84 24.77 -7.47
N ASP A 150 4.92 25.34 -8.01
CA ASP A 150 5.13 25.52 -9.45
C ASP A 150 5.12 24.19 -10.20
N SER A 151 5.61 23.08 -9.62
CA SER A 151 5.49 21.76 -10.24
C SER A 151 4.05 21.24 -10.33
N GLN A 152 3.17 21.69 -9.43
CA GLN A 152 1.74 21.34 -9.44
C GLN A 152 0.93 22.30 -10.31
N TYR A 153 1.35 23.56 -10.40
CA TYR A 153 0.79 24.60 -11.26
C TYR A 153 1.51 24.72 -12.61
N ALA A 154 2.44 23.81 -12.94
CA ALA A 154 3.14 23.79 -14.21
C ALA A 154 2.08 23.56 -15.28
N ASN A 155 1.51 24.69 -15.72
CA ASN A 155 0.70 24.82 -16.89
C ASN A 155 1.58 24.23 -17.97
N SER A 156 1.14 23.12 -18.54
CA SER A 156 1.75 22.52 -19.71
C SER A 156 1.41 23.44 -20.87
N ASP A 157 1.88 24.68 -20.80
CA ASP A 157 1.63 25.70 -21.78
C ASP A 157 2.55 25.35 -22.97
N PRO A 158 2.01 24.77 -24.05
CA PRO A 158 2.83 24.32 -25.17
C PRO A 158 3.49 25.51 -25.89
N THR A 159 3.05 26.73 -25.57
CA THR A 159 3.60 27.98 -26.11
C THR A 159 5.02 28.27 -25.61
N LEU A 160 5.43 27.77 -24.45
CA LEU A 160 6.82 27.87 -23.96
C LEU A 160 7.81 27.06 -24.81
N LEU A 161 7.35 26.03 -25.52
CA LEU A 161 8.17 25.26 -26.46
C LEU A 161 8.18 25.85 -27.88
N LEU A 162 7.21 26.71 -28.21
CA LEU A 162 7.09 27.36 -29.53
C LEU A 162 7.74 28.75 -29.59
N GLY A 163 8.03 29.38 -28.45
CA GLY A 163 8.73 30.66 -28.38
C GLY A 163 10.25 30.61 -28.59
N CYS A 164 10.82 29.42 -28.85
CA CYS A 164 12.26 29.21 -29.05
C CYS A 164 12.64 28.89 -30.51
N VAL A 165 11.72 29.04 -31.47
CA VAL A 165 12.08 28.97 -32.89
C VAL A 165 12.32 30.41 -33.39
N PRO A 166 13.51 30.72 -33.92
CA PRO A 166 13.92 32.08 -34.29
C PRO A 166 13.08 32.70 -35.41
#